data_AF-A0AA37DH03-F1
#
_entry.id   AF-A0AA37DH03-F1
#
_cell.length_a   1.000
_cell.length_b   1.000
_cell.length_c   1.000
_cell.angle_alpha   90.00
_cell.angle_beta   90.00
_cell.angle_gamma   90.00
#
_symmetry.space_group_name_H-M   'P 1'
#
loop_
_entity.id
_entity.type
_entity.pdbx_description
1 polymer ?
#
loop_
_entity_poly.entity_id
_entity_poly.type
_entity_poly.pdbx_seq_one_letter_code
_entity_poly.pdbx_strand_id
1 'polypeptide(L)'
;MNVRRRIFGYLLTEWGVFCLCLFIAERVTGQVVLIRSVRLKLDDFLFILLCLLCAGAVSFLIRTWCKTVRKSVKALLVCGWIGVISGLLLGSLIWLGRHAVTTWHEFDSPDQQYSLVAGESTFLLLGNIRLYERTSPIFIRELDATLFPDDGFAAIARGAYEISWVGDVVTLSVDQNYDDLWESVKLDMADDGKVLASYSYYPDGRPDWLYEQEKTSGNEETESGTADAEQADEYPDEGELRIINGLLAVARTVGDADVDEANVTYTAKGTPEFVISSDSEAYTYILYDRESMNGKCALYVLYQSATDKEGDSDPQIMEMYAYEYASGKVIMAGRHAWSDVGTDEYREATGE
;
A
#
# COMPACT_ATOMS: atom_id res chain seq x y z
N MET A 1 -48.43 28.66 -13.54
CA MET A 1 -47.00 29.03 -13.66
C MET A 1 -46.32 29.31 -12.32
N ASN A 2 -47.01 29.86 -11.30
CA ASN A 2 -46.42 30.13 -9.97
C ASN A 2 -46.12 28.89 -9.11
N VAL A 3 -46.94 27.84 -9.19
CA VAL A 3 -46.76 26.60 -8.40
C VAL A 3 -45.47 25.86 -8.78
N ARG A 4 -45.23 25.60 -10.07
CA ARG A 4 -43.99 24.96 -10.57
C ARG A 4 -42.72 25.72 -10.15
N ARG A 5 -42.79 27.05 -10.08
CA ARG A 5 -41.64 27.89 -9.68
C ARG A 5 -41.36 27.81 -8.19
N ARG A 6 -42.40 27.71 -7.36
CA ARG A 6 -42.24 27.50 -5.91
C ARG A 6 -41.69 26.10 -5.63
N ILE A 7 -42.19 25.08 -6.32
CA ILE A 7 -41.68 23.70 -6.21
C ILE A 7 -40.19 23.63 -6.56
N PHE A 8 -39.77 24.22 -7.69
CA PHE A 8 -38.35 24.25 -8.05
C PHE A 8 -37.49 24.99 -7.03
N GLY A 9 -38.01 26.10 -6.46
CA GLY A 9 -37.33 26.83 -5.40
C GLY A 9 -37.13 25.98 -4.14
N TYR A 10 -38.17 25.28 -3.68
CA TYR A 10 -38.08 24.39 -2.52
C TYR A 10 -37.09 23.25 -2.76
N LEU A 11 -37.18 22.59 -3.91
CA LEU A 11 -36.27 21.50 -4.27
C LEU A 11 -34.81 21.96 -4.30
N LEU A 12 -34.53 23.15 -4.86
CA LEU A 12 -33.18 23.71 -4.87
C LEU A 12 -32.68 24.03 -3.46
N THR A 13 -33.54 24.60 -2.60
CA THR A 13 -33.15 24.90 -1.21
C THR A 13 -32.94 23.64 -0.38
N GLU A 14 -33.80 22.64 -0.52
CA GLU A 14 -33.68 21.36 0.18
C GLU A 14 -32.40 20.63 -0.27
N TRP A 15 -32.13 20.59 -1.57
CA TRP A 15 -30.91 19.99 -2.11
C TRP A 15 -29.66 20.75 -1.65
N GLY A 16 -29.70 22.08 -1.65
CA GLY A 16 -28.59 22.91 -1.16
C GLY A 16 -28.30 22.69 0.33
N VAL A 17 -29.33 22.60 1.17
CA VAL A 17 -29.18 22.27 2.59
C VAL A 17 -28.63 20.87 2.76
N PHE A 18 -29.10 19.89 1.99
CA PHE A 18 -28.58 18.53 2.01
C PHE A 18 -27.08 18.47 1.67
N CYS A 19 -26.65 19.12 0.58
CA CYS A 19 -25.23 19.21 0.21
C CYS A 19 -24.41 19.90 1.30
N LEU A 20 -24.94 20.97 1.92
CA LEU A 20 -24.27 21.67 3.01
C LEU A 20 -24.09 20.77 4.24
N CYS A 21 -25.12 20.00 4.61
CA CYS A 21 -25.04 19.04 5.71
C CYS A 21 -23.97 17.98 5.44
N LEU A 22 -23.91 17.43 4.22
CA LEU A 22 -22.87 16.46 3.84
C LEU A 22 -21.48 17.07 3.91
N PHE A 23 -21.30 18.29 3.38
CA PHE A 23 -20.03 19.01 3.44
C PHE A 23 -19.59 19.27 4.89
N ILE A 24 -20.50 19.72 5.76
CA ILE A 24 -20.20 19.92 7.18
C ILE A 24 -19.83 18.59 7.85
N ALA A 25 -20.56 17.52 7.56
CA ALA A 25 -20.28 16.20 8.12
C ALA A 25 -18.87 15.72 7.73
N GLU A 26 -18.49 15.83 6.46
CA GLU A 26 -17.14 15.48 5.97
C GLU A 26 -16.04 16.26 6.72
N ARG A 27 -16.25 17.56 6.91
CA ARG A 27 -15.29 18.45 7.61
C ARG A 27 -15.19 18.22 9.11
N VAL A 28 -16.29 17.86 9.76
CA VAL A 28 -16.33 17.67 11.21
C VAL A 28 -15.82 16.28 11.60
N THR A 29 -16.16 15.26 10.82
CA THR A 29 -15.80 13.87 11.12
C THR A 29 -14.43 13.46 10.56
N GLY A 30 -13.93 14.16 9.55
CA GLY A 30 -12.74 13.75 8.80
C GLY A 30 -12.97 12.53 7.91
N GLN A 31 -14.21 12.03 7.81
CA GLN A 31 -14.60 10.90 6.97
C GLN A 31 -15.06 11.40 5.61
N VAL A 32 -14.85 10.61 4.56
CA VAL A 32 -15.27 10.92 3.19
C VAL A 32 -16.69 10.41 2.94
N VAL A 33 -17.51 11.19 2.23
CA VAL A 33 -18.86 10.78 1.83
C VAL A 33 -18.79 9.85 0.62
N LEU A 34 -19.29 8.63 0.78
CA LEU A 34 -19.52 7.67 -0.30
C LEU A 34 -20.75 6.80 0.02
N ILE A 35 -21.86 7.04 -0.66
CA ILE A 35 -23.12 6.32 -0.39
C ILE A 35 -23.10 4.95 -1.04
N ARG A 36 -23.21 3.89 -0.23
CA ARG A 36 -23.10 2.48 -0.66
C ARG A 36 -24.04 2.11 -1.83
N SER A 37 -25.31 2.52 -1.76
CA SER A 37 -26.34 2.11 -2.73
C SER A 37 -26.18 2.71 -4.11
N VAL A 38 -25.63 3.93 -4.21
CA VAL A 38 -25.56 4.68 -5.48
C VAL A 38 -24.11 4.97 -5.90
N ARG A 39 -23.14 4.66 -5.02
CA ARG A 39 -21.71 4.95 -5.19
C ARG A 39 -21.40 6.42 -5.50
N LEU A 40 -22.24 7.33 -4.98
CA LEU A 40 -22.07 8.77 -5.16
C LEU A 40 -21.30 9.39 -4.00
N LYS A 41 -20.41 10.32 -4.34
CA LYS A 41 -19.64 11.16 -3.42
C LYS A 41 -20.25 12.54 -3.26
N LEU A 42 -19.71 13.32 -2.32
CA LEU A 42 -20.10 14.72 -2.15
C LEU A 42 -20.00 15.53 -3.45
N ASP A 43 -18.94 15.34 -4.24
CA ASP A 43 -18.76 16.02 -5.52
C ASP A 43 -19.91 15.79 -6.51
N ASP A 44 -20.52 14.61 -6.49
CA ASP A 44 -21.66 14.28 -7.34
C ASP A 44 -22.89 15.05 -6.94
N PHE A 45 -23.15 15.14 -5.63
CA PHE A 45 -24.24 15.95 -5.10
C PHE A 45 -24.04 17.43 -5.42
N LEU A 46 -22.81 17.92 -5.36
CA LEU A 46 -22.45 19.29 -5.75
C LEU A 46 -22.60 19.53 -7.26
N PHE A 47 -22.27 18.54 -8.09
CA PHE A 47 -22.47 18.64 -9.55
C PHE A 47 -23.96 18.64 -9.92
N ILE A 48 -24.79 17.83 -9.24
CA ILE A 48 -26.25 17.87 -9.40
C ILE A 48 -26.79 19.24 -8.95
N LEU A 49 -26.28 19.80 -7.85
CA LEU A 49 -26.65 21.14 -7.40
C LEU A 49 -26.27 22.20 -8.46
N LEU A 50 -25.09 22.10 -9.07
CA LEU A 50 -24.68 22.96 -10.17
C LEU A 50 -25.65 22.87 -11.35
N CYS A 51 -26.03 21.66 -11.77
CA CYS A 51 -27.00 21.45 -12.85
C CYS A 51 -28.36 22.12 -12.54
N LEU A 52 -28.84 21.98 -11.30
CA LEU A 52 -30.07 22.64 -10.85
C LEU A 52 -29.94 24.17 -10.87
N LEU A 53 -28.83 24.73 -10.38
CA LEU A 53 -28.56 26.16 -10.44
C LEU A 53 -28.52 26.69 -11.88
N CYS A 54 -27.86 25.96 -12.79
CA CYS A 54 -27.82 26.28 -14.22
C CYS A 54 -29.23 26.27 -14.83
N ALA A 55 -30.06 25.26 -14.53
CA ALA A 55 -31.45 25.22 -15.01
C ALA A 55 -32.28 26.42 -14.50
N GLY A 56 -32.06 26.82 -13.24
CA GLY A 56 -32.66 28.02 -12.66
C GLY A 56 -32.21 29.30 -13.38
N ALA A 57 -30.91 29.43 -13.64
CA ALA A 57 -30.31 30.56 -14.35
C ALA A 57 -30.82 30.66 -15.80
N VAL A 58 -30.91 29.55 -16.52
CA VAL A 58 -31.50 29.47 -17.86
C VAL A 58 -32.94 29.97 -17.85
N SER A 59 -33.77 29.49 -16.91
CA SER A 59 -35.17 29.94 -16.79
C SER A 59 -35.27 31.45 -16.51
N PHE A 60 -34.36 31.99 -15.70
CA PHE A 60 -34.27 33.41 -15.43
C PHE A 60 -33.87 34.20 -16.68
N LEU A 61 -32.81 33.80 -17.38
CA LEU A 61 -32.30 34.44 -18.59
C LEU A 61 -33.34 34.50 -19.72
N ILE A 62 -34.06 33.41 -19.96
CA ILE A 62 -35.15 33.36 -20.97
C ILE A 62 -36.22 34.38 -20.63
N ARG A 63 -36.66 34.43 -19.37
CA ARG A 63 -37.72 35.36 -18.94
C ARG A 63 -37.30 36.81 -19.03
N THR A 64 -36.08 37.12 -18.61
CA THR A 64 -35.54 38.48 -18.71
C THR A 64 -35.36 38.88 -20.17
N TRP A 65 -34.93 37.95 -21.04
CA TRP A 65 -34.80 38.20 -22.47
C TRP A 65 -36.12 38.58 -23.11
N CYS A 66 -37.19 37.80 -22.88
CA CYS A 66 -38.52 38.07 -23.42
C CYS A 66 -39.12 39.39 -22.93
N LYS A 67 -38.81 39.83 -21.72
CA LYS A 67 -39.34 41.08 -21.13
C LYS A 67 -38.52 42.32 -21.47
N THR A 68 -37.28 42.15 -21.92
CA THR A 68 -36.34 43.25 -22.08
C THR A 68 -36.40 43.84 -23.48
N VAL A 69 -36.67 45.15 -23.56
CA VAL A 69 -36.65 45.90 -24.82
C VAL A 69 -35.29 46.59 -25.07
N ARG A 70 -34.54 46.90 -24.00
CA ARG A 70 -33.25 47.63 -24.09
C ARG A 70 -32.13 46.76 -24.65
N LYS A 71 -31.42 47.27 -25.68
CA LYS A 71 -30.31 46.56 -26.35
C LYS A 71 -29.11 46.28 -25.42
N SER A 72 -28.75 47.21 -24.54
CA SER A 72 -27.63 47.04 -23.59
C SER A 72 -27.87 45.88 -22.61
N VAL A 73 -29.10 45.73 -22.12
CA VAL A 73 -29.47 44.62 -21.22
C VAL A 73 -29.47 43.28 -21.98
N LYS A 74 -29.87 43.25 -23.26
CA LYS A 74 -29.74 42.04 -24.09
C LYS A 74 -28.28 41.61 -24.26
N ALA A 75 -27.36 42.56 -24.45
CA ALA A 75 -25.93 42.24 -24.50
C ALA A 75 -25.43 41.58 -23.20
N LEU A 76 -25.82 42.12 -22.04
CA LEU A 76 -25.51 41.51 -20.73
C LEU A 76 -26.11 40.10 -20.58
N LEU A 77 -27.32 39.87 -21.08
CA LEU A 77 -27.93 38.53 -21.04
C LEU A 77 -27.18 37.51 -21.90
N VAL A 78 -26.59 37.92 -23.04
CA VAL A 78 -25.72 37.05 -23.85
C VAL A 78 -24.48 36.66 -23.06
N CYS A 79 -23.83 37.60 -22.36
CA CYS A 79 -22.72 37.28 -21.46
C CYS A 79 -23.15 36.30 -20.36
N GLY A 80 -24.35 36.46 -19.81
CA GLY A 80 -24.93 35.52 -18.85
C GLY A 80 -25.10 34.10 -19.41
N TRP A 81 -25.57 33.97 -20.65
CA TRP A 81 -25.66 32.67 -21.34
C TRP A 81 -24.29 32.02 -21.52
N ILE A 82 -23.30 32.79 -21.98
CA ILE A 82 -21.92 32.32 -22.14
C ILE A 82 -21.38 31.82 -20.79
N GLY A 83 -21.62 32.56 -19.70
CA GLY A 83 -21.21 32.17 -18.36
C GLY A 83 -21.84 30.86 -17.89
N VAL A 84 -23.16 30.68 -18.09
CA VAL A 84 -23.86 29.43 -17.71
C VAL A 84 -23.34 28.24 -18.51
N ILE A 85 -23.14 28.41 -19.82
CA ILE A 85 -22.62 27.35 -20.69
C ILE A 85 -21.18 27.00 -20.28
N SER A 86 -20.32 28.00 -20.08
CA SER A 86 -18.93 27.79 -19.69
C SER A 86 -18.82 27.11 -18.32
N GLY A 87 -19.62 27.54 -17.34
CA GLY A 87 -19.65 26.94 -16.01
C GLY A 87 -20.14 25.48 -16.05
N LEU A 88 -21.17 25.18 -16.85
CA LEU A 88 -21.65 23.81 -17.03
C LEU A 88 -20.60 22.93 -17.73
N LEU A 89 -19.96 23.43 -18.80
CA LEU A 89 -18.89 22.71 -19.50
C LEU A 89 -17.70 22.41 -18.57
N LEU A 90 -17.22 23.41 -17.84
CA LEU A 90 -16.10 23.24 -16.91
C LEU A 90 -16.46 22.28 -15.78
N GLY A 91 -17.65 22.44 -15.18
CA GLY A 91 -18.14 21.54 -14.14
C GLY A 91 -18.28 20.10 -14.66
N SER A 92 -18.77 19.93 -15.88
CA SER A 92 -18.93 18.61 -16.51
C SER A 92 -17.58 17.97 -16.81
N LEU A 93 -16.59 18.75 -17.26
CA LEU A 93 -15.22 18.27 -17.49
C LEU A 93 -14.56 17.80 -16.19
N ILE A 94 -14.69 18.58 -15.10
CA ILE A 94 -14.16 18.20 -13.78
C ILE A 94 -14.86 16.93 -13.27
N TRP A 95 -16.19 16.89 -13.34
CA TRP A 95 -16.98 15.74 -12.91
C TRP A 95 -16.63 14.47 -13.70
N LEU A 96 -16.58 14.57 -15.03
CA LEU A 96 -16.24 13.46 -15.92
C LEU A 96 -14.80 13.00 -15.73
N GLY A 97 -13.84 13.91 -15.55
CA GLY A 97 -12.45 13.57 -15.26
C GLY A 97 -12.32 12.73 -13.99
N ARG A 98 -13.03 13.09 -12.91
CA ARG A 98 -13.01 12.31 -11.66
C ARG A 98 -13.70 10.95 -11.80
N HIS A 99 -14.82 10.88 -12.52
CA HIS A 99 -15.57 9.63 -12.72
C HIS A 99 -14.92 8.67 -13.71
N ALA A 100 -14.21 9.18 -14.72
CA ALA A 100 -13.51 8.35 -15.70
C ALA A 100 -12.26 7.70 -15.10
N VAL A 101 -11.68 8.33 -14.08
CA VAL A 101 -10.39 7.93 -13.50
C VAL A 101 -10.56 7.08 -12.26
N THR A 102 -11.62 7.30 -11.46
CA THR A 102 -11.76 6.64 -10.16
C THR A 102 -12.87 5.59 -10.15
N THR A 103 -12.52 4.36 -9.76
CA THR A 103 -13.44 3.25 -9.53
C THR A 103 -13.41 2.83 -8.06
N TRP A 104 -14.54 2.31 -7.59
CA TRP A 104 -14.75 2.01 -6.17
C TRP A 104 -15.16 0.55 -6.03
N HIS A 105 -14.39 -0.16 -5.23
CA HIS A 105 -14.55 -1.58 -4.94
C HIS A 105 -14.76 -1.76 -3.44
N GLU A 106 -15.63 -2.70 -3.05
CA GLU A 106 -15.96 -2.95 -1.65
C GLU A 106 -15.85 -4.45 -1.39
N PHE A 107 -15.17 -4.77 -0.29
CA PHE A 107 -14.87 -6.12 0.15
C PHE A 107 -15.38 -6.29 1.57
N ASP A 108 -16.41 -7.10 1.73
CA ASP A 108 -16.97 -7.40 3.04
C ASP A 108 -16.21 -8.57 3.68
N SER A 109 -15.97 -8.44 4.98
CA SER A 109 -15.49 -9.53 5.83
C SER A 109 -16.47 -10.72 5.83
N PRO A 110 -16.00 -11.96 6.08
CA PRO A 110 -16.86 -13.14 6.10
C PRO A 110 -18.02 -13.08 7.10
N ASP A 111 -17.84 -12.34 8.21
CA ASP A 111 -18.84 -12.12 9.25
C ASP A 111 -19.66 -10.83 9.06
N GLN A 112 -19.38 -10.07 7.99
CA GLN A 112 -20.01 -8.80 7.63
C GLN A 112 -19.88 -7.70 8.69
N GLN A 113 -18.92 -7.80 9.61
CA GLN A 113 -18.67 -6.74 10.60
C GLN A 113 -17.88 -5.58 10.00
N TYR A 114 -16.87 -5.90 9.20
CA TYR A 114 -16.00 -4.93 8.55
C TYR A 114 -16.18 -4.93 7.03
N SER A 115 -16.03 -3.77 6.40
CA SER A 115 -15.89 -3.68 4.95
C SER A 115 -14.72 -2.79 4.56
N LEU A 116 -13.80 -3.35 3.78
CA LEU A 116 -12.71 -2.63 3.15
C LEU A 116 -13.20 -2.03 1.83
N VAL A 117 -12.94 -0.75 1.61
CA VAL A 117 -13.30 -0.03 0.39
C VAL A 117 -12.02 0.43 -0.29
N ALA A 118 -11.81 0.04 -1.54
CA ALA A 118 -10.67 0.45 -2.35
C ALA A 118 -11.11 1.48 -3.40
N GLY A 119 -10.51 2.67 -3.36
CA GLY A 119 -10.66 3.72 -4.35
C GLY A 119 -9.49 3.69 -5.33
N GLU A 120 -9.70 3.05 -6.48
CA GLU A 120 -8.69 2.87 -7.52
C GLU A 120 -8.78 4.02 -8.53
N SER A 121 -7.68 4.75 -8.71
CA SER A 121 -7.56 5.94 -9.55
C SER A 121 -6.52 5.70 -10.64
N THR A 122 -6.95 5.68 -11.90
CA THR A 122 -6.06 5.45 -13.06
C THR A 122 -6.20 6.55 -14.10
N PHE A 123 -5.12 7.30 -14.34
CA PHE A 123 -5.09 8.34 -15.37
C PHE A 123 -3.76 8.34 -16.12
N LEU A 124 -3.82 8.07 -17.42
CA LEU A 124 -2.63 7.91 -18.28
C LEU A 124 -1.69 6.85 -17.69
N LEU A 125 -0.51 7.26 -17.21
CA LEU A 125 0.52 6.39 -16.63
C LEU A 125 0.50 6.42 -15.09
N LEU A 126 -0.45 7.11 -14.47
CA LEU A 126 -0.55 7.21 -13.01
C LEU A 126 -1.63 6.27 -12.49
N GLY A 127 -1.23 5.34 -11.63
CA GLY A 127 -2.10 4.43 -10.88
C GLY A 127 -1.99 4.69 -9.39
N ASN A 128 -3.11 4.67 -8.68
CA ASN A 128 -3.13 4.79 -7.24
C ASN A 128 -4.36 4.08 -6.67
N ILE A 129 -4.17 3.26 -5.64
CA ILE A 129 -5.26 2.61 -4.91
C ILE A 129 -5.19 3.10 -3.46
N ARG A 130 -6.21 3.86 -3.04
CA ARG A 130 -6.36 4.24 -1.63
C ARG A 130 -7.33 3.33 -0.93
N LEU A 131 -6.98 2.94 0.29
CA LEU A 131 -7.82 2.08 1.11
C LEU A 131 -8.62 2.90 2.12
N TYR A 132 -9.84 2.43 2.35
CA TYR A 132 -10.78 3.04 3.26
C TYR A 132 -11.52 1.95 4.03
N GLU A 133 -11.97 2.29 5.23
CA GLU A 133 -12.91 1.48 5.99
C GLU A 133 -14.32 2.04 5.86
N ARG A 134 -15.29 1.14 5.71
CA ARG A 134 -16.71 1.46 5.76
C ARG A 134 -17.20 1.61 7.20
N THR A 135 -17.34 2.84 7.67
CA THR A 135 -17.88 3.11 9.02
C THR A 135 -19.41 3.18 9.05
N SER A 136 -20.05 3.51 7.92
CA SER A 136 -21.51 3.56 7.80
C SER A 136 -21.96 3.49 6.33
N PRO A 137 -23.27 3.31 6.03
CA PRO A 137 -23.75 3.29 4.65
C PRO A 137 -23.49 4.56 3.82
N ILE A 138 -23.08 5.66 4.46
CA ILE A 138 -22.85 6.97 3.84
C ILE A 138 -21.38 7.38 3.91
N PHE A 139 -20.65 6.96 4.93
CA PHE A 139 -19.29 7.43 5.21
C PHE A 139 -18.26 6.31 5.09
N ILE A 140 -17.07 6.70 4.64
CA ILE A 140 -15.85 5.90 4.66
C ILE A 140 -14.74 6.67 5.36
N ARG A 141 -13.86 5.98 6.06
CA ARG A 141 -12.68 6.54 6.70
C ARG A 141 -11.46 6.16 5.88
N GLU A 142 -10.60 7.12 5.54
CA GLU A 142 -9.33 6.85 4.84
C GLU A 142 -8.38 6.11 5.80
N LEU A 143 -7.75 5.06 5.29
CA LEU A 143 -6.72 4.29 6.00
C LEU A 143 -5.35 4.76 5.54
N ASP A 144 -4.35 4.60 6.41
CA ASP A 144 -2.96 4.99 6.12
C ASP A 144 -2.24 3.94 5.28
N ALA A 145 -2.87 3.55 4.16
CA ALA A 145 -2.37 2.54 3.24
C ALA A 145 -2.74 2.92 1.81
N THR A 146 -1.72 3.00 0.96
CA THR A 146 -1.86 3.33 -0.45
C THR A 146 -0.96 2.42 -1.27
N LEU A 147 -1.51 1.84 -2.34
CA LEU A 147 -0.77 1.01 -3.30
C LEU A 147 -0.62 1.80 -4.60
N PHE A 148 0.49 1.60 -5.30
CA PHE A 148 0.82 2.36 -6.52
C PHE A 148 1.09 1.47 -7.73
N PRO A 149 0.04 0.88 -8.36
CA PRO A 149 0.19 0.12 -9.58
C PRO A 149 0.89 0.91 -10.68
N ASP A 150 1.81 0.26 -11.39
CA ASP A 150 2.61 0.90 -12.43
C ASP A 150 1.78 1.25 -13.67
N ASP A 151 2.23 2.26 -14.41
CA ASP A 151 1.70 2.67 -15.72
C ASP A 151 0.17 2.91 -15.77
N GLY A 152 -0.44 3.30 -14.65
CA GLY A 152 -1.88 3.53 -14.60
C GLY A 152 -2.69 2.23 -14.72
N PHE A 153 -2.10 1.10 -14.34
CA PHE A 153 -2.77 -0.18 -14.31
C PHE A 153 -3.89 -0.21 -13.25
N ALA A 154 -5.08 -0.62 -13.68
CA ALA A 154 -6.24 -0.77 -12.81
C ALA A 154 -6.34 -2.23 -12.31
N ALA A 155 -5.47 -2.60 -11.38
CA ALA A 155 -5.36 -3.96 -10.84
C ALA A 155 -6.71 -4.52 -10.37
N ILE A 156 -7.45 -3.77 -9.55
CA ILE A 156 -8.70 -4.24 -8.95
C ILE A 156 -9.81 -4.32 -10.00
N ALA A 157 -9.97 -3.29 -10.84
CA ALA A 157 -10.97 -3.31 -11.91
C ALA A 157 -10.72 -4.41 -12.95
N ARG A 158 -9.47 -4.83 -13.15
CA ARG A 158 -9.10 -5.95 -14.04
C ARG A 158 -9.17 -7.32 -13.37
N GLY A 159 -9.38 -7.38 -12.07
CA GLY A 159 -9.40 -8.63 -11.30
C GLY A 159 -8.02 -9.22 -11.03
N ALA A 160 -6.96 -8.42 -11.19
CA ALA A 160 -5.58 -8.79 -10.87
C ALA A 160 -5.26 -8.41 -9.41
N TYR A 161 -6.03 -8.98 -8.49
CA TYR A 161 -5.86 -8.79 -7.06
C TYR A 161 -6.26 -10.06 -6.32
N GLU A 162 -5.72 -10.22 -5.12
CA GLU A 162 -6.08 -11.27 -4.17
C GLU A 162 -6.46 -10.62 -2.85
N ILE A 163 -7.53 -11.14 -2.22
CA ILE A 163 -7.96 -10.67 -0.91
C ILE A 163 -8.27 -11.86 -0.01
N SER A 164 -7.73 -11.82 1.19
CA SER A 164 -7.97 -12.84 2.22
C SER A 164 -8.32 -12.19 3.55
N TRP A 165 -9.21 -12.86 4.28
CA TRP A 165 -9.67 -12.44 5.60
C TRP A 165 -9.33 -13.53 6.61
N VAL A 166 -8.66 -13.14 7.70
CA VAL A 166 -8.36 -14.01 8.84
C VAL A 166 -8.87 -13.33 10.10
N GLY A 167 -10.12 -13.63 10.45
CA GLY A 167 -10.84 -12.89 11.50
C GLY A 167 -10.99 -11.43 11.09
N ASP A 168 -10.49 -10.53 11.94
CA ASP A 168 -10.57 -9.07 11.77
C ASP A 168 -9.44 -8.51 10.89
N VAL A 169 -8.50 -9.35 10.47
CA VAL A 169 -7.34 -8.94 9.66
C VAL A 169 -7.61 -9.21 8.19
N VAL A 170 -7.40 -8.19 7.35
CA VAL A 170 -7.50 -8.29 5.89
C VAL A 170 -6.12 -8.16 5.26
N THR A 171 -5.82 -9.04 4.31
CA THR A 171 -4.67 -8.90 3.42
C THR A 171 -5.18 -8.64 2.02
N LEU A 172 -4.81 -7.50 1.44
CA LEU A 172 -5.08 -7.16 0.05
C LEU A 172 -3.75 -7.15 -0.71
N SER A 173 -3.68 -7.93 -1.78
CA SER A 173 -2.54 -8.03 -2.68
C SER A 173 -2.97 -7.61 -4.08
N VAL A 174 -2.19 -6.75 -4.74
CA VAL A 174 -2.50 -6.22 -6.07
C VAL A 174 -1.31 -6.41 -7.00
N ASP A 175 -1.59 -6.76 -8.25
CA ASP A 175 -0.59 -6.82 -9.31
C ASP A 175 -0.11 -5.40 -9.68
N GLN A 176 1.20 -5.21 -9.69
CA GLN A 176 1.84 -3.95 -10.08
C GLN A 176 1.91 -3.77 -11.60
N ASN A 177 1.58 -4.80 -12.39
CA ASN A 177 1.75 -4.82 -13.84
C ASN A 177 3.23 -4.61 -14.25
N TYR A 178 4.14 -5.03 -13.37
CA TYR A 178 5.58 -4.97 -13.55
C TYR A 178 6.18 -6.34 -13.20
N ASP A 179 6.53 -7.13 -14.22
CA ASP A 179 7.24 -8.42 -14.09
C ASP A 179 6.67 -9.38 -13.02
N ASP A 180 5.34 -9.50 -12.95
CA ASP A 180 4.60 -10.30 -11.97
C ASP A 180 4.86 -9.94 -10.50
N LEU A 181 5.31 -8.70 -10.23
CA LEU A 181 5.45 -8.16 -8.89
C LEU A 181 4.07 -7.81 -8.32
N TRP A 182 3.77 -8.31 -7.14
CA TRP A 182 2.55 -8.02 -6.40
C TRP A 182 2.90 -7.24 -5.15
N GLU A 183 2.15 -6.19 -4.86
CA GLU A 183 2.26 -5.43 -3.61
C GLU A 183 1.11 -5.82 -2.69
N SER A 184 1.43 -6.10 -1.43
CA SER A 184 0.48 -6.54 -0.41
C SER A 184 0.47 -5.58 0.76
N VAL A 185 -0.72 -5.36 1.30
CA VAL A 185 -0.92 -4.66 2.56
C VAL A 185 -1.83 -5.48 3.45
N LYS A 186 -1.40 -5.64 4.70
CA LYS A 186 -2.11 -6.33 5.75
C LYS A 186 -2.60 -5.32 6.79
N LEU A 187 -3.91 -5.30 7.02
CA LEU A 187 -4.59 -4.32 7.88
C LEU A 187 -5.36 -5.03 8.99
N ASP A 188 -5.26 -4.50 10.21
CA ASP A 188 -6.13 -4.89 11.31
C ASP A 188 -7.37 -4.00 11.34
N MET A 189 -8.54 -4.55 10.98
CA MET A 189 -9.78 -3.78 10.96
C MET A 189 -10.35 -3.54 12.36
N ALA A 190 -9.95 -4.32 13.37
CA ALA A 190 -10.38 -4.09 14.76
C ALA A 190 -9.66 -2.89 15.38
N ASP A 191 -8.42 -2.61 14.94
CA ASP A 191 -7.63 -1.45 15.34
C ASP A 191 -7.66 -0.36 14.27
N ASP A 192 -8.88 0.03 13.86
CA ASP A 192 -9.12 1.16 12.96
C ASP A 192 -8.39 1.09 11.59
N GLY A 193 -8.12 -0.12 11.11
CA GLY A 193 -7.42 -0.36 9.84
C GLY A 193 -5.91 -0.10 9.92
N LYS A 194 -5.30 -0.28 11.10
CA LYS A 194 -3.85 -0.16 11.29
C LYS A 194 -3.09 -1.09 10.35
N VAL A 195 -2.06 -0.56 9.69
CA VAL A 195 -1.14 -1.35 8.86
C VAL A 195 -0.28 -2.23 9.75
N LEU A 196 -0.40 -3.54 9.58
CA LEU A 196 0.41 -4.53 10.26
C LEU A 196 1.68 -4.87 9.48
N ALA A 197 1.57 -4.90 8.15
CA ALA A 197 2.69 -5.14 7.25
C ALA A 197 2.35 -4.64 5.84
N SER A 198 3.38 -4.18 5.12
CA SER A 198 3.36 -3.97 3.69
C SER A 198 4.58 -4.66 3.09
N TYR A 199 4.39 -5.39 1.99
CA TYR A 199 5.47 -6.14 1.36
C TYR A 199 5.14 -6.42 -0.10
N SER A 200 6.17 -6.61 -0.92
CA SER A 200 6.03 -7.02 -2.31
C SER A 200 6.56 -8.44 -2.52
N TYR A 201 5.94 -9.20 -3.41
CA TYR A 201 6.32 -10.58 -3.69
C TYR A 201 6.01 -10.96 -5.13
N TYR A 202 6.61 -12.05 -5.61
CA TYR A 202 6.33 -12.64 -6.92
C TYR A 202 5.55 -13.93 -6.71
N PRO A 203 4.27 -14.03 -7.11
CA PRO A 203 3.46 -15.22 -6.90
C PRO A 203 4.05 -16.48 -7.55
N ASP A 204 4.65 -16.32 -8.72
CA ASP A 204 5.25 -17.41 -9.51
C ASP A 204 6.78 -17.52 -9.33
N GLY A 205 7.34 -16.80 -8.36
CA GLY A 205 8.78 -16.74 -8.11
C GLY A 205 9.47 -15.56 -8.81
N ARG A 206 10.64 -15.16 -8.28
CA ARG A 206 11.38 -14.00 -8.79
C ARG A 206 11.90 -14.26 -10.21
N PRO A 207 11.78 -13.29 -11.15
CA PRO A 207 12.29 -13.44 -12.52
C PRO A 207 13.81 -13.70 -12.59
N ASP A 208 14.23 -14.58 -13.51
CA ASP A 208 15.64 -14.99 -13.68
C ASP A 208 16.58 -13.81 -14.00
N TRP A 209 16.11 -12.82 -14.77
CA TRP A 209 16.93 -11.68 -15.22
C TRP A 209 17.29 -10.69 -14.10
N LEU A 210 16.52 -10.65 -13.00
CA LEU A 210 16.86 -9.87 -11.81
C LEU A 210 18.15 -10.42 -11.16
N TYR A 211 18.31 -11.74 -11.12
CA TYR A 211 19.54 -12.38 -10.65
C TYR A 211 20.74 -12.11 -11.58
N GLU A 212 20.50 -11.97 -12.88
CA GLU A 212 21.55 -11.62 -13.84
C GLU A 212 21.93 -10.14 -13.76
N GLN A 213 20.98 -9.23 -13.54
CA GLN A 213 21.25 -7.80 -13.38
C GLN A 213 22.08 -7.51 -12.13
N GLU A 214 21.78 -8.15 -11.00
CA GLU A 214 22.58 -8.06 -9.77
C GLU A 214 24.03 -8.57 -10.00
N LYS A 215 24.20 -9.65 -10.77
CA LYS A 215 25.54 -10.15 -11.18
C LYS A 215 26.30 -9.21 -12.11
N THR A 216 25.60 -8.39 -12.89
CA THR A 216 26.23 -7.49 -13.87
C THR A 216 26.56 -6.13 -13.25
N SER A 217 25.74 -5.66 -12.29
CA SER A 217 25.95 -4.39 -11.58
C SER A 217 27.08 -4.45 -10.54
N GLY A 218 27.49 -5.64 -10.08
CA GLY A 218 28.61 -5.80 -9.15
C GLY A 218 30.01 -5.60 -9.75
N ASN A 219 30.14 -5.22 -11.02
CA ASN A 219 31.43 -5.14 -11.73
C ASN A 219 31.82 -3.75 -12.28
N GLU A 220 31.10 -2.68 -11.96
CA GLU A 220 31.46 -1.33 -12.43
C GLU A 220 31.62 -0.33 -11.27
N GLU A 221 32.84 -0.22 -10.74
CA GLU A 221 33.31 1.02 -10.12
C GLU A 221 33.79 1.99 -11.21
N THR A 222 33.14 3.16 -11.36
CA THR A 222 33.73 4.51 -11.17
C THR A 222 33.04 5.60 -12.01
N GLU A 223 32.58 6.63 -11.29
CA GLU A 223 32.44 8.07 -11.61
C GLU A 223 31.21 8.67 -12.35
N SER A 224 30.56 9.54 -11.57
CA SER A 224 30.13 10.92 -11.87
C SER A 224 28.73 11.17 -12.41
N GLY A 225 27.87 11.75 -11.55
CA GLY A 225 26.79 12.65 -11.95
C GLY A 225 25.74 12.90 -10.87
N THR A 226 25.88 13.99 -10.13
CA THR A 226 24.89 14.55 -9.19
C THR A 226 23.49 14.72 -9.79
N ALA A 227 22.46 14.27 -9.06
CA ALA A 227 21.15 14.94 -8.99
C ALA A 227 20.43 14.51 -7.70
N ASP A 228 20.09 15.51 -6.88
CA ASP A 228 19.36 15.37 -5.63
C ASP A 228 18.00 14.66 -5.82
N ALA A 229 17.73 13.65 -5.00
CA ALA A 229 16.39 13.21 -4.66
C ALA A 229 16.41 12.71 -3.21
N GLU A 230 15.79 13.47 -2.31
CA GLU A 230 15.53 13.09 -0.92
C GLU A 230 14.65 11.83 -0.91
N GLN A 231 15.25 10.66 -0.66
CA GLN A 231 14.54 9.48 -0.16
C GLN A 231 14.52 9.57 1.37
N ALA A 232 13.33 9.45 1.94
CA ALA A 232 13.14 9.32 3.38
C ALA A 232 13.45 7.87 3.77
N ASP A 233 14.55 7.68 4.49
CA ASP A 233 14.96 6.37 5.01
C ASP A 233 13.93 5.84 6.03
N GLU A 234 13.32 4.69 5.72
CA GLU A 234 12.55 3.89 6.67
C GLU A 234 13.56 3.10 7.53
N TYR A 235 13.75 3.52 8.77
CA TYR A 235 14.67 2.88 9.71
C TYR A 235 14.09 1.53 10.19
N PRO A 236 14.90 0.46 10.29
CA PRO A 236 14.43 -0.83 10.82
C PRO A 236 13.91 -0.69 12.26
N ASP A 237 12.86 -1.42 12.61
CA ASP A 237 12.34 -1.47 13.98
C ASP A 237 13.42 -1.96 14.97
N GLU A 238 13.39 -1.49 16.22
CA GLU A 238 14.44 -1.78 17.22
C GLU A 238 14.64 -3.29 17.45
N GLY A 239 13.59 -4.10 17.26
CA GLY A 239 13.66 -5.55 17.34
C GLY A 239 14.41 -6.20 16.17
N GLU A 240 14.18 -5.70 14.96
CA GLU A 240 14.83 -6.18 13.74
C GLU A 240 16.31 -5.82 13.73
N LEU A 241 16.64 -4.59 14.15
CA LEU A 241 18.01 -4.13 14.30
C LEU A 241 18.83 -5.04 15.23
N ARG A 242 18.21 -5.61 16.28
CA ARG A 242 18.89 -6.56 17.20
C ARG A 242 19.15 -7.91 16.55
N ILE A 243 18.25 -8.37 15.68
CA ILE A 243 18.43 -9.62 14.93
C ILE A 243 19.52 -9.44 13.87
N ILE A 244 19.54 -8.31 13.17
CA ILE A 244 20.59 -7.95 12.21
C ILE A 244 21.95 -7.87 12.91
N ASN A 245 22.04 -7.19 14.04
CA ASN A 245 23.30 -7.09 14.80
C ASN A 245 23.85 -8.45 15.23
N GLY A 246 22.99 -9.38 15.66
CA GLY A 246 23.40 -10.73 15.99
C GLY A 246 23.85 -11.53 14.76
N LEU A 247 23.17 -11.37 13.63
CA LEU A 247 23.52 -12.01 12.36
C LEU A 247 24.92 -11.57 11.89
N LEU A 248 25.19 -10.27 11.89
CA LEU A 248 26.50 -9.70 11.55
C LEU A 248 27.60 -10.16 12.52
N ALA A 249 27.29 -10.29 13.81
CA ALA A 249 28.24 -10.80 14.81
C ALA A 249 28.61 -12.28 14.55
N VAL A 250 27.62 -13.10 14.17
CA VAL A 250 27.86 -14.50 13.79
C VAL A 250 28.69 -14.56 12.50
N ALA A 251 28.35 -13.78 11.47
CA ALA A 251 29.11 -13.72 10.22
C ALA A 251 30.60 -13.38 10.43
N ARG A 252 30.89 -12.39 11.28
CA ARG A 252 32.27 -12.03 11.68
C ARG A 252 33.00 -13.16 12.41
N THR A 253 32.26 -14.00 13.13
CA THR A 253 32.82 -15.16 13.85
C THR A 253 33.17 -16.30 12.90
N VAL A 254 32.39 -16.47 11.82
CA VAL A 254 32.59 -17.53 10.82
C VAL A 254 33.72 -17.20 9.82
N GLY A 255 34.06 -15.93 9.64
CA GLY A 255 35.32 -15.53 8.97
C GLY A 255 35.17 -14.63 7.76
N ASP A 256 34.05 -13.92 7.60
CA ASP A 256 33.93 -12.86 6.59
C ASP A 256 34.49 -11.53 7.14
N ALA A 257 35.37 -10.90 6.35
CA ALA A 257 36.08 -9.68 6.74
C ALA A 257 35.37 -8.39 6.28
N ASP A 258 34.35 -8.50 5.42
CA ASP A 258 33.62 -7.36 4.83
C ASP A 258 32.11 -7.40 5.17
N VAL A 259 31.83 -7.58 6.46
CA VAL A 259 30.47 -7.75 7.00
C VAL A 259 29.82 -6.38 7.26
N ASP A 260 29.04 -5.92 6.28
CA ASP A 260 28.17 -4.75 6.34
C ASP A 260 26.68 -5.16 6.48
N GLU A 261 25.89 -4.34 7.15
CA GLU A 261 24.43 -4.46 7.23
C GLU A 261 23.78 -4.44 5.84
N ALA A 262 24.38 -3.73 4.89
CA ALA A 262 23.95 -3.71 3.49
C ALA A 262 23.99 -5.09 2.79
N ASN A 263 24.74 -6.05 3.33
CA ASN A 263 24.88 -7.40 2.77
C ASN A 263 23.89 -8.41 3.39
N VAL A 264 23.03 -7.96 4.31
CA VAL A 264 21.97 -8.80 4.89
C VAL A 264 20.82 -8.92 3.89
N THR A 265 20.50 -10.15 3.52
CA THR A 265 19.35 -10.50 2.67
C THR A 265 18.20 -11.02 3.51
N TYR A 266 17.05 -11.26 2.89
CA TYR A 266 15.89 -11.83 3.55
C TYR A 266 15.34 -12.99 2.74
N THR A 267 14.98 -14.08 3.41
CA THR A 267 14.32 -15.21 2.76
C THR A 267 12.88 -14.86 2.38
N ALA A 268 12.23 -15.72 1.58
CA ALA A 268 10.82 -15.60 1.21
C ALA A 268 9.84 -15.53 2.41
N LYS A 269 10.28 -15.88 3.62
CA LYS A 269 9.50 -15.78 4.87
C LYS A 269 9.79 -14.50 5.66
N GLY A 270 10.60 -13.58 5.11
CA GLY A 270 11.04 -12.35 5.78
C GLY A 270 12.08 -12.61 6.87
N THR A 271 12.80 -13.73 6.82
CA THR A 271 13.81 -14.09 7.81
C THR A 271 15.19 -13.55 7.38
N PRO A 272 15.88 -12.76 8.21
CA PRO A 272 17.21 -12.25 7.90
C PRO A 272 18.21 -13.37 7.62
N GLU A 273 18.98 -13.21 6.56
CA GLU A 273 19.95 -14.15 6.03
C GLU A 273 21.26 -13.42 5.69
N PHE A 274 22.39 -14.09 5.87
CA PHE A 274 23.69 -13.58 5.47
C PHE A 274 24.45 -14.65 4.67
N VAL A 275 24.76 -14.35 3.42
CA VAL A 275 25.47 -15.27 2.53
C VAL A 275 26.98 -15.10 2.71
N ILE A 276 27.66 -16.14 3.17
CA ILE A 276 29.13 -16.10 3.41
C ILE A 276 29.89 -16.42 2.12
N SER A 277 29.42 -17.42 1.38
CA SER A 277 30.07 -17.84 0.13
C SER A 277 29.04 -18.37 -0.85
N SER A 278 29.07 -17.89 -2.08
CA SER A 278 28.24 -18.37 -3.18
C SER A 278 29.13 -18.78 -4.36
N ASP A 279 29.78 -19.94 -4.24
CA ASP A 279 30.62 -20.49 -5.30
C ASP A 279 29.87 -21.55 -6.12
N SER A 280 30.42 -21.92 -7.28
CA SER A 280 29.83 -22.95 -8.16
C SER A 280 29.75 -24.35 -7.55
N GLU A 281 30.38 -24.57 -6.39
CA GLU A 281 30.46 -25.87 -5.70
C GLU A 281 29.75 -25.89 -4.34
N ALA A 282 29.66 -24.76 -3.64
CA ALA A 282 29.02 -24.68 -2.33
C ALA A 282 28.37 -23.32 -2.08
N TYR A 283 27.15 -23.35 -1.55
CA TYR A 283 26.41 -22.19 -1.07
C TYR A 283 26.33 -22.24 0.46
N THR A 284 26.98 -21.28 1.13
CA THR A 284 27.09 -21.23 2.60
C THR A 284 26.44 -19.95 3.10
N TYR A 285 25.45 -20.08 3.98
CA TYR A 285 24.66 -18.95 4.48
C TYR A 285 24.27 -19.14 5.95
N ILE A 286 24.06 -18.02 6.65
CA ILE A 286 23.55 -17.97 8.02
C ILE A 286 22.11 -17.50 7.98
N LEU A 287 21.23 -18.20 8.69
CA LEU A 287 19.82 -17.86 8.79
C LEU A 287 19.41 -17.65 10.25
N TYR A 288 18.60 -16.63 10.52
CA TYR A 288 17.92 -16.50 11.82
C TYR A 288 16.87 -17.62 12.01
N ASP A 289 16.85 -18.28 13.16
CA ASP A 289 15.84 -19.30 13.48
C ASP A 289 14.72 -18.73 14.36
N ARG A 290 15.08 -18.31 15.58
CA ARG A 290 14.14 -17.83 16.60
C ARG A 290 14.85 -17.15 17.78
N GLU A 291 14.07 -16.57 18.69
CA GLU A 291 14.54 -16.22 20.02
C GLU A 291 14.72 -17.46 20.91
N SER A 292 15.72 -17.42 21.77
CA SER A 292 15.94 -18.38 22.85
C SER A 292 14.75 -18.47 23.82
N MET A 293 14.57 -19.62 24.49
CA MET A 293 13.44 -19.82 25.41
C MET A 293 13.40 -18.84 26.58
N ASN A 294 14.56 -18.32 27.00
CA ASN A 294 14.65 -17.33 28.05
C ASN A 294 14.60 -15.87 27.54
N GLY A 295 14.49 -15.66 26.22
CA GLY A 295 14.40 -14.34 25.56
C GLY A 295 15.69 -13.51 25.60
N LYS A 296 16.84 -14.11 25.96
CA LYS A 296 18.12 -13.37 26.11
C LYS A 296 19.02 -13.43 24.89
N CYS A 297 18.79 -14.39 24.02
CA CYS A 297 19.59 -14.61 22.83
C CYS A 297 18.74 -14.73 21.56
N ALA A 298 19.29 -14.27 20.43
CA ALA A 298 18.86 -14.66 19.09
C ALA A 298 19.62 -15.93 18.65
N LEU A 299 18.92 -16.86 18.00
CA LEU A 299 19.50 -18.11 17.50
C LEU A 299 19.66 -18.07 15.99
N TYR A 300 20.82 -18.54 15.52
CA TYR A 300 21.18 -18.57 14.10
C TYR A 300 21.71 -19.94 13.71
N VAL A 301 21.52 -20.31 12.45
CA VAL A 301 21.98 -21.58 11.90
C VAL A 301 22.84 -21.32 10.67
N LEU A 302 24.04 -21.90 10.64
CA LEU A 302 24.93 -21.90 9.49
C LEU A 302 24.63 -23.14 8.64
N TYR A 303 24.23 -22.92 7.40
CA TYR A 303 23.94 -23.96 6.42
C TYR A 303 25.01 -24.02 5.33
N GLN A 304 25.20 -25.21 4.77
CA GLN A 304 25.93 -25.43 3.54
C GLN A 304 25.11 -26.35 2.61
N SER A 305 24.94 -25.93 1.36
CA SER A 305 24.34 -26.77 0.31
C SER A 305 25.30 -26.94 -0.87
N ALA A 306 25.24 -28.11 -1.53
CA ALA A 306 25.97 -28.37 -2.76
C ALA A 306 25.16 -27.81 -3.95
N THR A 307 25.82 -27.05 -4.83
CA THR A 307 25.17 -26.34 -5.95
C THR A 307 24.88 -27.25 -7.16
N ASP A 308 24.93 -28.57 -6.97
CA ASP A 308 24.88 -29.55 -8.05
C ASP A 308 23.48 -29.66 -8.66
N LYS A 309 23.45 -29.51 -9.98
CA LYS A 309 22.28 -29.47 -10.87
C LYS A 309 21.44 -30.75 -10.85
N GLU A 310 20.57 -30.89 -9.87
CA GLU A 310 19.26 -31.55 -9.93
C GLU A 310 18.70 -31.51 -8.51
N GLY A 311 17.57 -30.82 -8.34
CA GLY A 311 17.05 -30.39 -7.06
C GLY A 311 16.79 -31.51 -6.06
N ASP A 312 16.67 -31.09 -4.80
CA ASP A 312 16.21 -31.86 -3.62
C ASP A 312 17.30 -32.42 -2.69
N SER A 313 18.40 -31.69 -2.46
CA SER A 313 19.26 -31.96 -1.29
C SER A 313 19.00 -30.93 -0.18
N ASP A 314 18.54 -31.41 0.98
CA ASP A 314 18.38 -30.57 2.17
C ASP A 314 19.73 -29.96 2.57
N PRO A 315 19.78 -28.66 2.92
CA PRO A 315 21.01 -28.02 3.34
C PRO A 315 21.56 -28.66 4.62
N GLN A 316 22.87 -28.90 4.66
CA GLN A 316 23.54 -29.45 5.83
C GLN A 316 23.73 -28.37 6.89
N ILE A 317 23.35 -28.66 8.14
CA ILE A 317 23.64 -27.79 9.28
C ILE A 317 25.11 -27.93 9.63
N MET A 318 25.86 -26.85 9.44
CA MET A 318 27.28 -26.79 9.74
C MET A 318 27.54 -26.43 11.20
N GLU A 319 26.76 -25.52 11.77
CA GLU A 319 26.82 -25.13 13.19
C GLU A 319 25.57 -24.31 13.55
N MET A 320 25.23 -24.23 14.84
CA MET A 320 24.24 -23.29 15.36
C MET A 320 24.89 -22.31 16.34
N TYR A 321 24.35 -21.09 16.41
CA TYR A 321 24.91 -20.01 17.22
C TYR A 321 23.82 -19.35 18.06
N ALA A 322 24.20 -18.90 19.25
CA ALA A 322 23.41 -17.98 20.06
C ALA A 322 24.15 -16.65 20.19
N TYR A 323 23.46 -15.55 19.89
CA TYR A 323 23.93 -14.19 20.15
C TYR A 323 23.26 -13.64 21.39
N GLU A 324 24.02 -13.39 22.46
CA GLU A 324 23.49 -12.82 23.70
C GLU A 324 23.37 -11.29 23.60
N TYR A 325 22.15 -10.77 23.68
CA TYR A 325 21.87 -9.34 23.50
C TYR A 325 22.60 -8.44 24.50
N ALA A 326 22.76 -8.92 25.75
CA ALA A 326 23.32 -8.12 26.83
C ALA A 326 24.84 -7.92 26.74
N SER A 327 25.57 -8.90 26.21
CA SER A 327 27.03 -8.88 26.13
C SER A 327 27.56 -8.71 24.71
N GLY A 328 26.72 -8.95 23.70
CA GLY A 328 27.14 -9.02 22.30
C GLY A 328 27.99 -10.25 21.97
N LYS A 329 28.02 -11.24 22.88
CA LYS A 329 28.81 -12.47 22.72
C LYS A 329 28.10 -13.47 21.81
N VAL A 330 28.84 -14.06 20.88
CA VAL A 330 28.42 -15.21 20.08
C VAL A 330 28.88 -16.50 20.76
N ILE A 331 27.97 -17.44 20.92
CA ILE A 331 28.18 -18.75 21.58
C ILE A 331 27.87 -19.84 20.57
N MET A 332 28.82 -20.74 20.34
CA MET A 332 28.64 -21.91 19.47
C MET A 332 27.84 -22.98 20.20
N ALA A 333 26.80 -23.50 19.54
CA ALA A 333 25.98 -24.57 20.08
C ALA A 333 26.71 -25.91 20.08
N GLY A 334 27.66 -26.13 19.15
CA GLY A 334 28.25 -27.44 18.91
C GLY A 334 27.21 -28.42 18.36
N ARG A 335 26.27 -27.93 17.55
CA ARG A 335 25.15 -28.71 16.98
C ARG A 335 25.28 -28.77 15.47
N HIS A 336 25.22 -29.99 14.93
CA HIS A 336 25.23 -30.25 13.49
C HIS A 336 23.91 -30.89 13.02
N ALA A 337 22.95 -31.08 13.93
CA ALA A 337 21.58 -31.48 13.65
C ALA A 337 20.62 -30.93 14.72
N TRP A 338 19.34 -30.78 14.39
CA TRP A 338 18.29 -30.32 15.32
C TRP A 338 18.12 -31.24 16.55
N SER A 339 18.51 -32.51 16.46
CA SER A 339 18.43 -33.48 17.56
C SER A 339 19.62 -33.41 18.53
N ASP A 340 20.65 -32.63 18.24
CA ASP A 340 21.85 -32.56 19.07
C ASP A 340 21.57 -31.78 20.36
N VAL A 341 22.19 -32.20 21.47
CA VAL A 341 21.96 -31.58 22.79
C VAL A 341 22.64 -30.22 22.91
N GLY A 342 23.71 -29.97 22.14
CA GLY A 342 24.53 -28.76 22.23
C GLY A 342 25.39 -28.69 23.49
N THR A 343 26.24 -27.67 23.58
CA THR A 343 27.17 -27.46 24.71
C THR A 343 26.45 -26.96 25.97
N ASP A 344 27.03 -27.23 27.14
CA ASP A 344 26.51 -26.71 28.42
C ASP A 344 26.45 -25.18 28.44
N GLU A 345 27.45 -24.51 27.84
CA GLU A 345 27.53 -23.05 27.73
C GLU A 345 26.38 -22.48 26.88
N TYR A 346 26.07 -23.10 25.74
CA TYR A 346 24.95 -22.69 24.89
C TYR A 346 23.60 -22.88 25.59
N ARG A 347 23.42 -24.01 26.26
CA ARG A 347 22.18 -24.33 26.99
C ARG A 347 21.94 -23.41 28.18
N GLU A 348 22.98 -23.10 28.95
CA GLU A 348 22.89 -22.15 30.05
C GLU A 348 22.52 -20.74 29.55
N ALA A 349 23.12 -20.31 28.44
CA ALA A 349 22.84 -18.99 27.85
C ALA A 349 21.43 -18.89 27.25
N THR A 350 20.94 -19.94 26.59
CA THR A 350 19.65 -19.93 25.86
C THR A 350 18.46 -20.42 26.70
N GLY A 351 18.73 -21.11 27.82
CA GLY A 351 17.73 -21.75 28.65
C GLY A 351 17.20 -23.08 28.09
N GLU A 352 17.93 -23.70 27.15
CA GLU A 352 17.60 -24.97 26.48
C GLU A 352 17.96 -26.28 27.24
#